data_AF-A0A1F9X4X3-F1
#
_entry.id   AF-A0A1F9X4X3-F1
#
_cell.length_a   1.000
_cell.length_b   1.000
_cell.length_c   1.000
_cell.angle_alpha   90.00
_cell.angle_beta   90.00
_cell.angle_gamma   90.00
#
_symmetry.space_group_name_H-M   'P 1'
#
loop_
_entity.id
_entity.type
_entity.pdbx_description
1 polymer ?
#
loop_
_entity_poly.entity_id
_entity_poly.type
_entity_poly.pdbx_seq_one_letter_code
_entity_poly.pdbx_strand_id
1 'polypeptide(L)'
;MLWSCDAARAEIYRHKLDENLTIEAAYKSPGPSPSGLYFDGSALWSIDSKTNKIYKHAMDNDLTVVASHIPPDFEQKSYNLSGITGNSTTLWICSEKAAKIYKYPIGDGVKITR
;
A
#
# COMPACT_ATOMS: atom_id res chain seq x y z
N MET A 1 1.69 -16.10 -5.50
CA MET A 1 2.67 -15.35 -4.71
C MET A 1 1.93 -14.62 -3.60
N LEU A 2 2.41 -14.68 -2.36
CA LEU A 2 1.79 -14.02 -1.21
C LEU A 2 2.68 -12.84 -0.78
N TRP A 3 2.05 -11.75 -0.37
CA TRP A 3 2.71 -10.59 0.20
C TRP A 3 2.15 -10.30 1.58
N SER A 4 3.01 -9.89 2.50
CA SER A 4 2.63 -9.43 3.83
C SER A 4 3.42 -8.18 4.21
N CYS A 5 2.96 -7.45 5.23
CA CYS A 5 3.70 -6.33 5.80
C CYS A 5 3.72 -6.42 7.32
N ASP A 6 4.80 -5.93 7.92
CA ASP A 6 4.99 -5.86 9.36
C ASP A 6 5.25 -4.40 9.77
N ALA A 7 4.29 -3.84 10.49
CA ALA A 7 4.36 -2.47 10.99
C ALA A 7 5.41 -2.28 12.10
N ALA A 8 5.69 -3.30 12.90
CA ALA A 8 6.70 -3.23 13.96
C ALA A 8 8.11 -3.17 13.39
N ARG A 9 8.34 -3.81 12.23
CA ARG A 9 9.63 -3.83 11.53
C ARG A 9 9.75 -2.82 10.40
N ALA A 10 8.63 -2.17 10.02
CA ALA A 10 8.51 -1.35 8.82
C ALA A 10 9.01 -2.09 7.56
N GLU A 11 8.55 -3.33 7.39
CA GLU A 11 8.97 -4.24 6.32
C GLU A 11 7.79 -4.78 5.52
N ILE A 12 8.03 -5.06 4.24
CA ILE A 12 7.13 -5.78 3.33
C ILE A 12 7.84 -7.07 2.93
N TYR A 13 7.13 -8.20 2.93
CA TYR A 13 7.69 -9.52 2.62
C TYR A 13 7.01 -10.12 1.40
N ARG A 14 7.82 -10.79 0.58
CA ARG A 14 7.37 -11.66 -0.50
C ARG A 14 7.56 -13.11 -0.08
N HIS A 15 6.51 -13.90 -0.19
CA HIS A 15 6.51 -15.30 0.22
C HIS A 15 6.33 -16.22 -0.98
N LYS A 16 7.04 -17.35 -0.93
CA LYS A 16 6.70 -18.53 -1.74
C LYS A 16 5.37 -19.08 -1.26
N LEU A 17 4.61 -19.66 -2.18
CA LEU A 17 3.40 -20.41 -1.84
C LEU A 17 3.75 -21.90 -1.61
N ASP A 18 4.72 -22.13 -0.73
CA ASP A 18 5.01 -23.46 -0.20
C ASP A 18 4.27 -23.69 1.13
N GLU A 19 4.38 -24.88 1.69
CA GLU A 19 3.70 -25.28 2.94
C GLU A 19 4.06 -24.40 4.14
N ASN A 20 5.19 -23.69 4.09
CA ASN A 20 5.70 -22.86 5.18
C ASN A 20 5.56 -21.36 4.92
N LEU A 21 5.00 -20.96 3.78
CA LEU A 21 4.99 -19.58 3.30
C LEU A 21 6.39 -18.94 3.41
N THR A 22 7.41 -19.64 2.95
CA THR A 22 8.81 -19.21 3.11
C THR A 22 9.02 -17.78 2.62
N ILE A 23 9.67 -16.94 3.43
CA ILE A 23 10.07 -15.59 3.02
C ILE A 23 11.14 -15.70 1.94
N GLU A 24 10.81 -15.24 0.75
CA GLU A 24 11.73 -15.19 -0.40
C GLU A 24 12.52 -13.88 -0.41
N ALA A 25 11.88 -12.78 -0.01
CA ALA A 25 12.50 -11.45 0.04
C ALA A 25 11.83 -10.57 1.10
N ALA A 26 12.61 -9.64 1.65
CA ALA A 26 12.18 -8.62 2.59
C ALA A 26 12.62 -7.24 2.10
N TYR A 27 11.70 -6.27 2.16
CA TYR A 27 11.89 -4.91 1.67
C TYR A 27 11.58 -3.93 2.78
N LYS A 28 12.32 -2.82 2.85
CA LYS A 28 11.93 -1.71 3.72
C LYS A 28 10.68 -1.06 3.16
N SER A 29 9.68 -0.89 4.02
CA SER A 29 8.51 -0.08 3.70
C SER A 29 8.93 1.38 3.51
N PRO A 30 8.34 2.11 2.54
CA PRO A 30 8.61 3.55 2.38
C PRO A 30 8.15 4.38 3.58
N GLY A 31 7.14 3.88 4.29
CA GLY A 31 6.61 4.47 5.52
C GLY A 31 6.89 3.63 6.78
N PRO A 32 6.82 4.25 7.96
CA PRO A 32 7.20 3.63 9.23
C PRO A 32 6.18 2.63 9.81
N SER A 33 5.01 2.46 9.19
CA SER A 33 3.91 1.64 9.68
C SER A 33 3.02 1.16 8.53
N PRO A 34 3.54 0.28 7.64
CA PRO A 34 2.73 -0.32 6.58
C PRO A 34 1.55 -1.08 7.18
N SER A 35 0.35 -0.88 6.64
CA SER A 35 -0.90 -1.38 7.24
C SER A 35 -1.83 -2.09 6.27
N GLY A 36 -1.50 -2.12 4.98
CA GLY A 36 -2.30 -2.83 3.98
C GLY A 36 -1.58 -2.92 2.65
N LEU A 37 -1.85 -3.99 1.92
CA LEU A 37 -1.26 -4.30 0.62
C LEU A 37 -2.36 -4.69 -0.38
N TYR A 38 -2.20 -4.29 -1.63
CA TYR A 38 -3.07 -4.69 -2.74
C TYR A 38 -2.24 -4.89 -4.01
N PHE A 39 -2.41 -6.01 -4.72
CA PHE A 39 -1.77 -6.25 -6.00
C PHE A 39 -2.78 -6.08 -7.13
N ASP A 40 -2.52 -5.16 -8.06
CA ASP A 40 -3.46 -4.83 -9.15
C ASP A 40 -3.30 -5.71 -10.41
N GLY A 41 -2.38 -6.69 -10.37
CA GLY A 41 -1.99 -7.50 -11.53
C GLY A 41 -0.69 -7.06 -12.19
N SER A 42 -0.23 -5.84 -11.93
CA SER A 42 0.98 -5.23 -12.52
C SER A 42 1.92 -4.59 -11.49
N ALA A 43 1.36 -4.03 -10.42
CA ALA A 43 2.04 -3.28 -9.38
C ALA A 43 1.52 -3.68 -7.99
N LEU A 44 2.40 -3.59 -7.00
CA LEU A 44 2.00 -3.70 -5.59
C LEU A 44 1.69 -2.30 -5.06
N TRP A 45 0.57 -2.17 -4.37
CA TRP A 45 0.17 -0.98 -3.65
C TRP A 45 0.33 -1.23 -2.16
N SER A 46 0.88 -0.25 -1.44
CA SER A 46 0.96 -0.27 0.02
C SER A 46 0.35 1.00 0.60
N ILE A 47 -0.21 0.89 1.81
CA ILE A 47 -0.66 2.03 2.60
C ILE A 47 0.10 2.08 3.92
N ASP A 48 0.26 3.28 4.45
CA ASP A 48 0.92 3.50 5.73
C ASP A 48 -0.01 4.25 6.68
N SER A 49 -0.22 3.66 7.87
CA SER A 49 -1.19 4.17 8.84
C SER A 49 -0.72 5.43 9.57
N LYS A 50 0.59 5.66 9.68
CA LYS A 50 1.14 6.84 10.39
C LYS A 50 1.23 8.07 9.50
N THR A 51 1.57 7.88 8.23
CA THR A 51 1.77 8.94 7.24
C THR A 51 0.55 9.19 6.35
N ASN A 52 -0.47 8.32 6.42
CA ASN A 52 -1.64 8.29 5.53
C ASN A 52 -1.27 8.26 4.03
N LYS A 53 -0.08 7.80 3.70
CA LYS A 53 0.39 7.71 2.32
C LYS A 53 -0.04 6.40 1.68
N ILE A 54 -0.33 6.49 0.38
CA ILE A 54 -0.51 5.37 -0.53
C ILE A 54 0.74 5.34 -1.42
N TYR A 55 1.36 4.18 -1.58
CA TYR A 55 2.52 3.98 -2.45
C TYR A 55 2.18 2.97 -3.53
N LYS A 56 2.63 3.24 -4.76
CA LYS A 56 2.63 2.28 -5.87
C LYS A 56 4.07 1.81 -6.11
N HIS A 57 4.26 0.50 -6.13
CA HIS A 57 5.56 -0.14 -6.31
C HIS A 57 5.64 -0.83 -7.66
N ALA A 58 6.78 -0.69 -8.34
CA ALA A 58 7.15 -1.59 -9.42
C ALA A 58 7.46 -2.99 -8.86
N MET A 59 7.17 -4.02 -9.65
CA MET A 59 7.48 -5.41 -9.31
C MET A 59 8.90 -5.79 -9.74
N ASP A 60 9.87 -4.92 -9.45
CA ASP A 60 11.29 -5.16 -9.66
C ASP A 60 11.94 -5.80 -8.42
N ASN A 61 13.26 -6.00 -8.47
CA ASN A 61 14.01 -6.65 -7.39
C ASN A 61 14.13 -5.80 -6.13
N ASP A 62 13.82 -4.49 -6.22
CA ASP A 62 14.00 -3.54 -5.12
C ASP A 62 12.65 -3.03 -4.57
N LEU A 63 11.54 -3.48 -5.15
CA LEU A 63 10.18 -3.02 -4.85
C LEU A 63 10.08 -1.48 -4.97
N THR A 64 10.67 -0.93 -6.03
CA THR A 64 10.85 0.52 -6.24
C THR A 64 9.51 1.26 -6.15
N VAL A 65 9.46 2.34 -5.35
CA VAL A 65 8.29 3.25 -5.33
C VAL A 65 8.26 4.08 -6.60
N VAL A 66 7.26 3.86 -7.44
CA VAL A 66 7.07 4.60 -8.70
C VAL A 66 6.10 5.77 -8.56
N ALA A 67 5.24 5.75 -7.53
CA ALA A 67 4.34 6.85 -7.22
C ALA A 67 3.97 6.83 -5.73
N SER A 68 3.69 8.01 -5.17
CA SER A 68 3.13 8.15 -3.82
C SER A 68 2.08 9.23 -3.78
N HIS A 69 1.08 9.08 -2.91
CA HIS A 69 0.01 10.05 -2.79
C HIS A 69 -0.49 10.15 -1.35
N ILE A 70 -0.86 11.36 -0.94
CA ILE A 70 -1.71 11.60 0.23
C ILE A 70 -3.04 12.10 -0.31
N PRO A 71 -4.14 11.34 -0.18
CA PRO A 71 -5.46 11.85 -0.52
C PRO A 71 -5.72 13.19 0.20
N PRO A 72 -6.25 14.23 -0.47
CA PRO A 72 -6.43 15.56 0.11
C PRO A 72 -7.20 15.54 1.44
N ASP A 73 -8.19 14.65 1.52
CA ASP A 73 -8.98 14.45 2.74
C ASP A 73 -8.13 13.99 3.93
N PHE A 74 -6.94 13.42 3.69
CA PHE A 74 -6.01 12.82 4.65
C PHE A 74 -4.86 13.73 5.09
N GLU A 75 -4.59 14.83 4.37
CA GLU A 75 -3.40 15.68 4.61
C GLU A 75 -3.39 16.34 5.99
N GLN A 76 -4.56 16.58 6.59
CA GLN A 76 -4.68 17.36 7.83
C GLN A 76 -5.12 16.55 9.05
N LYS A 77 -5.44 15.25 8.91
CA LYS A 77 -5.84 14.43 10.06
C LYS A 77 -5.13 13.08 10.04
N SER A 78 -4.72 12.60 11.21
CA SER A 78 -4.32 11.20 11.38
C SER A 78 -5.59 10.34 11.24
N TYR A 79 -5.69 9.62 10.12
CA TYR A 79 -6.84 8.76 9.80
C TYR A 79 -6.54 7.28 10.05
N ASN A 80 -5.26 6.89 10.16
CA ASN A 80 -4.86 5.51 10.39
C ASN A 80 -5.49 4.60 9.32
N LEU A 81 -4.94 4.68 8.10
CA LEU A 81 -5.33 3.78 7.01
C LEU A 81 -5.09 2.34 7.44
N SER A 82 -6.08 1.47 7.29
CA SER A 82 -6.06 0.11 7.87
C SER A 82 -6.33 -1.00 6.85
N GLY A 83 -6.75 -0.66 5.64
CA GLY A 83 -6.94 -1.64 4.57
C GLY A 83 -7.06 -0.98 3.21
N ILE A 84 -6.69 -1.73 2.18
CA ILE A 84 -6.72 -1.30 0.78
C ILE A 84 -7.16 -2.47 -0.10
N THR A 85 -8.00 -2.19 -1.09
CA THR A 85 -8.34 -3.09 -2.20
C THR A 85 -8.62 -2.24 -3.44
N GLY A 86 -8.81 -2.84 -4.60
CA GLY A 86 -8.96 -2.07 -5.83
C GLY A 86 -9.40 -2.85 -7.05
N ASN A 87 -9.43 -2.12 -8.16
CA ASN A 87 -9.46 -2.61 -9.52
C ASN A 87 -8.60 -1.68 -10.41
N SER A 88 -8.61 -1.87 -11.73
CA SER A 88 -7.81 -1.08 -12.67
C SER A 88 -8.09 0.43 -12.69
N THR A 89 -9.21 0.86 -12.10
CA THR A 89 -9.70 2.25 -12.17
C THR A 89 -9.88 2.91 -10.80
N THR A 90 -9.85 2.14 -9.71
CA THR A 90 -10.23 2.61 -8.38
C THR A 90 -9.56 1.80 -7.29
N LEU A 91 -9.08 2.50 -6.26
CA LEU A 91 -8.74 1.94 -4.95
C LEU A 91 -9.86 2.25 -3.95
N TRP A 92 -10.12 1.31 -3.06
CA TRP A 92 -10.93 1.51 -1.86
C TRP A 92 -10.03 1.36 -0.64
N ILE A 93 -10.05 2.37 0.23
CA ILE A 93 -9.18 2.45 1.40
C ILE A 93 -10.04 2.67 2.62
N CYS A 94 -9.88 1.84 3.65
CA CYS A 94 -10.57 2.04 4.92
C CYS A 94 -9.64 2.70 5.95
N SER A 95 -10.27 3.45 6.85
CA SER A 95 -9.62 4.15 7.94
C SER A 95 -10.30 3.78 9.24
N GLU A 96 -9.51 3.31 10.20
CA GLU A 96 -9.99 2.94 11.53
C GLU A 96 -10.55 4.18 12.25
N LYS A 97 -9.81 5.29 12.23
CA LYS A 97 -10.19 6.49 12.97
C LYS A 97 -11.32 7.29 12.32
N ALA A 98 -11.49 7.20 11.00
CA ALA A 98 -12.63 7.81 10.32
C ALA A 98 -13.92 6.99 10.44
N ALA A 99 -13.80 5.67 10.70
CA ALA A 99 -14.87 4.69 10.50
C ALA A 99 -15.51 4.78 9.10
N LYS A 100 -14.67 4.95 8.06
CA LYS A 100 -15.11 5.16 6.66
C LYS A 100 -14.28 4.35 5.67
N ILE A 101 -14.89 4.10 4.51
CA ILE A 101 -14.23 3.61 3.30
C ILE A 101 -14.22 4.76 2.29
N TYR A 102 -13.04 5.06 1.77
CA TYR A 102 -12.80 6.10 0.77
C TYR A 102 -12.61 5.45 -0.59
N LYS A 103 -13.21 6.05 -1.62
CA LYS A 103 -13.03 5.64 -3.02
C LYS A 103 -12.03 6.60 -3.67
N TYR A 104 -10.93 6.05 -4.15
CA TYR A 104 -9.85 6.82 -4.77
C TYR A 104 -9.65 6.39 -6.23
N PRO A 105 -10.01 7.22 -7.22
CA PRO A 105 -9.79 6.90 -8.63
C PRO A 105 -8.29 6.73 -8.93
N ILE A 106 -7.95 5.70 -9.70
CA ILE A 106 -6.61 5.46 -10.25
C ILE A 106 -6.72 5.23 -11.76
N GLY A 107 -5.78 5.73 -12.56
CA GLY A 107 -5.81 5.60 -14.02
C GLY A 107 -5.13 6.77 -14.72
N ASP A 108 -4.94 6.68 -16.05
CA ASP A 108 -4.10 7.57 -16.87
C ASP A 108 -4.45 9.07 -16.81
N GLY A 109 -5.59 9.44 -16.22
CA GLY A 109 -6.02 10.83 -16.01
C GLY A 109 -5.78 11.41 -14.61
N VAL A 110 -5.40 10.60 -13.62
CA VAL A 110 -5.16 11.08 -12.25
C VAL A 110 -3.67 11.41 -12.12
N LYS A 111 -3.37 12.71 -12.05
CA LYS A 111 -2.01 13.19 -11.75
C LYS A 111 -1.63 12.76 -10.34
N ILE A 112 -0.97 11.62 -10.21
CA ILE A 112 -0.20 11.32 -9.01
C ILE A 112 1.05 12.20 -9.10
N THR A 113 0.99 13.37 -8.48
CA THR A 113 2.14 14.27 -8.40
C THR A 113 3.22 13.66 -7.53
N ARG A 114 4.47 13.74 -7.99
CA ARG A 114 5.69 13.37 -7.24
C ARG A 114 5.80 14.13 -5.92
#